data_AF-A0A919PVW3-F1
#
_entry.id   AF-A0A919PVW3-F1
#
_cell.length_a   1.000
_cell.length_b   1.000
_cell.length_c   1.000
_cell.angle_alpha   90.00
_cell.angle_beta   90.00
_cell.angle_gamma   90.00
#
_symmetry.space_group_name_H-M   'P 1'
#
loop_
_entity.id
_entity.type
_entity.pdbx_description
1 polymer ?
#
loop_
_entity_poly.entity_id
_entity_poly.type
_entity_poly.pdbx_seq_one_letter_code
_entity_poly.pdbx_strand_id
1 'polypeptide(L)' 'MACRCSRTPPNARFTAEEVFEAGDRVVVLWHYRYTGGHVRGVDLCTVRDNLVAEQRAYVKG' A
#
# COMPACT_ATOMS: atom_id res chain seq x y z
N MET A 1 -8.38 -18.73 -11.99
CA MET A 1 -7.55 -17.50 -11.99
C MET A 1 -6.66 -17.55 -10.76
N ALA A 2 -5.45 -18.08 -10.87
CA ALA A 2 -4.56 -18.25 -9.73
C ALA A 2 -3.79 -16.95 -9.50
N CYS A 3 -3.93 -16.35 -8.31
CA CYS A 3 -3.08 -15.25 -7.86
C CYS A 3 -1.65 -15.78 -7.74
N ARG A 4 -0.80 -15.53 -8.74
CA ARG A 4 0.62 -15.89 -8.66
C ARG A 4 1.26 -14.95 -7.65
N CYS A 5 1.67 -15.48 -6.51
CA CYS A 5 2.48 -14.75 -5.55
C CYS A 5 3.86 -14.54 -6.19
N SER A 6 4.07 -13.40 -6.86
CA SER A 6 5.33 -13.04 -7.49
C SER A 6 6.40 -12.89 -6.42
N ARG A 7 7.51 -13.61 -6.53
CA ARG A 7 8.69 -13.43 -5.68
C ARG A 7 9.10 -11.95 -5.73
N THR A 8 9.04 -11.27 -4.59
CA THR A 8 9.48 -9.88 -4.44
C THR A 8 10.94 -9.76 -4.91
N PRO A 9 11.25 -8.86 -5.86
CA PRO A 9 12.62 -8.61 -6.29
C PRO A 9 13.51 -8.22 -5.08
N PRO A 10 14.81 -8.57 -5.07
CA PRO A 10 15.69 -8.34 -3.92
C PRO A 10 15.90 -6.86 -3.53
N ASN A 11 15.45 -5.91 -4.35
CA ASN A 11 15.49 -4.47 -4.09
C ASN A 11 14.11 -3.81 -4.04
N ALA A 12 13.04 -4.62 -3.96
CA ALA A 12 11.71 -4.07 -3.94
C ALA A 12 11.43 -3.39 -2.60
N ARG A 13 11.03 -2.12 -2.62
CA ARG A 13 10.86 -1.31 -1.41
C ARG A 13 9.66 -0.39 -1.53
N PHE A 14 8.82 -0.42 -0.51
CA PHE A 14 7.81 0.61 -0.27
C PHE A 14 8.43 1.76 0.53
N THR A 15 8.12 2.99 0.13
CA THR A 15 8.41 4.20 0.91
C THR A 15 7.09 4.91 1.13
N ALA A 16 6.73 5.15 2.40
CA ALA A 16 5.60 6.02 2.72
C ALA A 16 5.97 7.46 2.34
N GLU A 17 5.10 8.11 1.57
CA GLU A 17 5.27 9.49 1.13
C GLU A 17 4.47 10.43 2.03
N GLU A 18 3.27 10.01 2.43
CA GLU A 18 2.39 10.76 3.32
C GLU A 18 1.47 9.81 4.08
N VAL A 19 1.20 10.13 5.35
CA VAL A 19 0.27 9.39 6.21
C VAL A 19 -0.61 10.40 6.91
N PHE A 20 -1.92 10.27 6.76
CA PHE A 20 -2.87 11.13 7.44
C PHE A 20 -4.16 10.41 7.81
N GLU A 21 -4.81 10.91 8.86
CA GLU A 21 -6.09 10.41 9.34
C GLU A 21 -7.25 11.12 8.64
N ALA A 22 -8.34 10.39 8.42
CA ALA A 22 -9.57 10.90 7.83
C ALA A 22 -10.78 10.15 8.43
N GLY A 23 -11.22 10.58 9.62
CA GLY A 23 -12.30 9.92 10.36
C GLY A 23 -11.82 8.57 10.93
N ASP A 24 -12.55 7.50 10.64
CA ASP A 24 -12.17 6.12 11.04
C ASP A 24 -11.14 5.49 10.08
N ARG A 25 -10.46 6.31 9.26
CA ARG A 25 -9.50 5.86 8.26
C ARG A 25 -8.13 6.46 8.44
N VAL A 26 -7.11 5.69 8.06
CA VAL A 26 -5.76 6.15 7.79
C VAL A 26 -5.50 6.02 6.29
N VAL A 27 -5.05 7.10 5.67
CA VAL A 27 -4.65 7.14 4.26
C VAL A 27 -3.13 7.15 4.21
N VAL A 28 -2.54 6.19 3.47
CA VAL A 28 -1.09 6.09 3.29
C VAL A 28 -0.78 6.20 1.81
N LEU A 29 -0.14 7.29 1.39
CA LEU A 29 0.44 7.41 0.06
C LEU A 29 1.80 6.73 0.08
N TRP A 30 2.09 5.94 -0.95
CA TRP A 30 3.33 5.20 -1.01
C TRP A 30 3.91 5.11 -2.42
N HIS A 31 5.21 4.90 -2.45
CA HIS A 31 5.98 4.62 -3.66
C HIS A 31 6.65 3.25 -3.54
N TYR A 32 6.26 2.32 -4.40
CA TYR A 32 6.88 1.01 -4.54
C TYR A 32 7.88 1.03 -5.68
N ARG A 33 9.16 0.78 -5.38
CA ARG A 33 10.25 0.71 -6.36
C ARG A 33 10.79 -0.71 -6.41
N TYR A 34 11.14 -1.20 -7.59
CA TYR A 34 11.73 -2.52 -7.82
C TYR A 34 12.67 -2.51 -9.03
N THR A 35 13.46 -3.57 -9.25
CA THR A 35 14.29 -3.67 -10.47
C THR A 35 13.44 -3.55 -11.72
N GLY A 36 13.72 -2.53 -12.53
CA GLY A 36 13.05 -2.33 -13.82
C GLY A 36 11.72 -1.59 -13.74
N GLY A 37 11.33 -1.05 -12.58
CA GLY A 37 10.10 -0.27 -12.51
C GLY A 37 9.79 0.36 -11.16
N HIS A 38 8.68 1.09 -11.15
CA HIS A 38 8.09 1.63 -9.95
C HIS A 38 6.60 1.86 -10.18
N VAL A 39 5.85 1.90 -9.09
CA VAL A 39 4.44 2.27 -9.08
C VAL A 39 4.15 3.05 -7.80
N ARG A 40 3.32 4.09 -7.92
CA ARG A 40 2.77 4.79 -6.77
C ARG A 40 1.37 4.28 -6.49
N GLY A 41 1.02 4.25 -5.21
CA GLY A 41 -0.29 3.81 -4.78
C GLY A 41 -0.73 4.48 -3.49
N VAL A 42 -1.92 4.09 -3.06
CA VAL A 42 -2.53 4.53 -1.83
C VAL A 42 -3.16 3.34 -1.13
N ASP A 43 -2.94 3.26 0.18
CA ASP A 43 -3.70 2.37 1.06
C ASP A 43 -4.74 3.19 1.82
N LEU A 44 -5.95 2.65 1.87
CA LEU A 44 -7.04 3.13 2.71
C LEU A 44 -7.28 2.08 3.79
N CYS A 45 -6.87 2.39 5.01
CA CYS A 45 -7.02 1.52 6.17
C CYS A 45 -8.20 2.00 7.03
N THR A 46 -9.21 1.18 7.26
CA THR A 46 -10.23 1.45 8.29
C THR A 46 -9.68 1.00 9.65
N VAL A 47 -9.75 1.83 10.67
CA VAL A 47 -9.31 1.53 12.04
C VAL A 47 -10.52 1.43 12.96
N ARG A 48 -10.64 0.32 13.69
CA ARG A 48 -11.67 0.07 14.71
C ARG A 48 -11.05 -0.61 15.90
N ASP A 49 -11.45 -0.23 17.10
CA ASP A 49 -10.90 -0.77 18.35
C ASP A 49 -9.36 -0.73 18.41
N ASN A 50 -8.78 0.34 17.85
CA ASN A 50 -7.33 0.54 17.70
C ASN A 50 -6.60 -0.51 16.84
N LEU A 51 -7.33 -1.26 16.01
CA LEU A 51 -6.81 -2.24 15.06
C LEU A 51 -7.18 -1.86 13.62
N VAL A 52 -6.36 -2.27 12.66
CA VAL A 52 -6.73 -2.19 11.24
C VAL A 52 -7.82 -3.22 10.97
N ALA A 53 -9.05 -2.75 10.75
CA ALA A 53 -10.21 -3.58 10.46
C ALA A 53 -10.34 -3.93 8.96
N GLU A 54 -9.81 -3.07 8.08
CA GLU A 54 -9.79 -3.27 6.64
C GLU A 54 -8.62 -2.50 6.01
N GLN A 55 -8.03 -3.04 4.95
CA GLN A 55 -7.06 -2.33 4.10
C GLN A 55 -7.43 -2.54 2.64
N ARG A 56 -7.58 -1.43 1.89
CA ARG A 56 -7.75 -1.44 0.44
C ARG A 56 -6.57 -0.72 -0.21
N ALA A 57 -5.89 -1.38 -1.14
CA ALA A 57 -4.75 -0.82 -1.85
C ALA A 57 -5.11 -0.52 -3.31
N TYR A 58 -4.74 0.66 -3.78
CA TYR A 58 -4.95 1.11 -5.16
C TYR A 58 -3.64 1.62 -5.74
N VAL A 59 -3.38 1.32 -7.02
CA VAL A 59 -2.19 1.77 -7.74
C VAL A 59 -2.56 2.75 -8.85
N LYS A 60 -1.59 3.56 -9.26
CA LYS A 60 -1.65 4.21 -10.57
C LYS A 60 -1.74 3.11 -11.65
N GLY A 61 -2.75 3.23 -12.53
CA GLY A 61 -2.97 2.35 -13.68
C GLY A 61 -2.20 2.80 -14.91
#